data_AF-A0AAE7CMG8-F1
#
_entry.id   AF-A0AAE7CMG8-F1
#
_cell.length_a   1.000
_cell.length_b   1.000
_cell.length_c   1.000
_cell.angle_alpha   90.00
_cell.angle_beta   90.00
_cell.angle_gamma   90.00
#
_symmetry.space_group_name_H-M   'P 1'
#
loop_
_entity.id
_entity.type
_entity.pdbx_description
1 polymer ?
#
loop_
_entity_poly.entity_id
_entity_poly.type
_entity_poly.pdbx_seq_one_letter_code
_entity_poly.pdbx_strand_id
1 'polypeptide(L)'
;MSDIPEAVRRTVIKEIYRKADELGWDGLSPADRTTWYNRWIDDEMLGGVLTRYMPRERARMWIKDVPMKHYNRARSGIGPYADLVSTPLPSAYDIARIALGEDWTVLSGTLREKPNRCQVTDGQDQMLLIWGNPRNLKSLVWAGLNARVDGLPSPIVVISLLQGERLTESEKRRHQKVCELAGLNVRVITSRAARTTPADLGRPSLRLPES
;
A
#
# COMPACT_ATOMS: atom_id res chain seq x y z
N MET A 1 14.13 11.62 20.88
CA MET A 1 13.66 11.99 19.54
C MET A 1 13.44 13.50 19.56
N SER A 2 13.75 14.23 18.50
CA SER A 2 13.36 15.66 18.47
C SER A 2 11.84 15.72 18.50
N ASP A 3 11.26 16.35 19.53
CA ASP A 3 9.82 16.44 19.73
C ASP A 3 9.21 17.46 18.76
N ILE A 4 9.06 17.06 17.49
CA ILE A 4 8.22 17.81 16.55
C ILE A 4 6.78 17.73 17.09
N PRO A 5 6.10 18.87 17.35
CA PRO A 5 4.71 18.88 17.77
C PRO A 5 3.82 18.12 16.78
N GLU A 6 2.86 17.33 17.27
CA GLU A 6 2.06 16.43 16.43
C GLU A 6 1.34 17.16 15.29
N ALA A 7 0.78 18.35 15.56
CA ALA A 7 0.13 19.17 14.52
C ALA A 7 1.11 19.55 13.39
N VAL A 8 2.34 19.92 13.74
CA VAL A 8 3.40 20.25 12.77
C VAL A 8 3.81 19.00 12.00
N ARG A 9 4.01 17.88 12.71
CA ARG A 9 4.33 16.57 12.10
C ARG A 9 3.30 16.19 11.05
N ARG A 10 2.03 16.17 11.39
CA ARG A 10 0.94 15.77 10.47
C ARG A 10 0.87 16.69 9.25
N THR A 11 1.07 17.99 9.45
CA THR A 11 1.11 18.97 8.35
C THR A 11 2.24 18.68 7.37
N VAL A 12 3.45 18.46 7.87
CA VAL A 12 4.63 18.14 7.05
C VAL A 12 4.43 16.80 6.32
N ILE A 13 3.89 15.78 7.00
CA ILE A 13 3.62 14.47 6.37
C ILE A 13 2.60 14.59 5.24
N LYS A 14 1.50 15.32 5.47
CA LYS A 14 0.47 15.57 4.45
C LYS A 14 1.07 16.24 3.21
N GLU A 15 1.93 17.23 3.41
CA GLU A 15 2.58 17.94 2.31
C GLU A 15 3.61 17.07 1.56
N ILE A 16 4.37 16.22 2.27
CA ILE A 16 5.23 15.21 1.64
C ILE A 16 4.42 14.25 0.77
N TYR A 17 3.28 13.76 1.28
CA TYR A 17 2.41 12.85 0.53
C TYR A 17 1.82 13.52 -0.72
N ARG A 18 1.37 14.77 -0.60
CA ARG A 18 0.90 15.57 -1.74
C ARG A 18 1.98 15.70 -2.82
N LYS A 19 3.22 16.08 -2.44
CA LYS A 19 4.33 16.19 -3.39
C LYS A 19 4.73 14.84 -3.98
N ALA A 20 4.70 13.76 -3.19
CA ALA A 20 5.00 12.41 -3.67
C ALA A 20 3.97 11.94 -4.72
N ASP A 21 2.69 12.25 -4.51
CA ASP A 21 1.61 11.99 -5.47
C ASP A 21 1.85 12.74 -6.78
N GLU A 22 2.13 14.05 -6.72
CA GLU A 22 2.40 14.89 -7.89
C GLU A 22 3.61 14.43 -8.72
N LEU A 23 4.63 13.89 -8.04
CA LEU A 23 5.82 13.36 -8.69
C LEU A 23 5.62 11.98 -9.32
N GLY A 24 4.51 11.29 -9.06
CA GLY A 24 4.34 9.89 -9.43
C GLY A 24 5.41 9.02 -8.77
N TRP A 25 5.60 9.17 -7.45
CA TRP A 25 6.71 8.57 -6.68
C TRP A 25 7.03 7.09 -6.97
N ASP A 26 6.00 6.28 -7.23
CA ASP A 26 6.14 4.85 -7.53
C ASP A 26 6.90 4.57 -8.84
N GLY A 27 6.83 5.49 -9.81
CA GLY A 27 7.51 5.41 -11.11
C GLY A 27 8.96 5.89 -11.09
N LEU A 28 9.41 6.55 -10.01
CA LEU A 28 10.76 7.09 -9.91
C LEU A 28 11.83 6.01 -9.70
N SER A 29 13.00 6.19 -10.31
CA SER A 29 14.17 5.36 -10.05
C SER A 29 14.74 5.60 -8.63
N PRO A 30 15.56 4.69 -8.08
CA PRO A 30 16.24 4.93 -6.80
C PRO A 30 17.11 6.19 -6.78
N ALA A 31 17.74 6.53 -7.91
CA ALA A 31 18.53 7.74 -8.06
C ALA A 31 17.65 8.99 -8.00
N ASP A 32 16.53 9.00 -8.74
CA ASP A 32 15.58 10.13 -8.74
C ASP A 32 14.98 10.36 -7.35
N ARG A 33 14.61 9.29 -6.65
CA ARG A 33 14.12 9.37 -5.26
C ARG A 33 15.17 9.99 -4.33
N THR A 34 16.44 9.64 -4.51
CA THR A 34 17.55 10.21 -3.74
C THR A 34 17.68 11.72 -3.99
N THR A 35 17.56 12.15 -5.25
CA THR A 35 17.55 13.56 -5.64
C THR A 35 16.37 14.31 -5.02
N TRP A 36 15.17 13.73 -5.04
CA TRP A 36 13.98 14.35 -4.46
C TRP A 36 14.04 14.47 -2.94
N TYR A 37 14.62 13.50 -2.23
CA TYR A 37 14.88 13.64 -0.81
C TYR A 37 15.77 14.84 -0.49
N ASN A 38 16.76 15.14 -1.33
CA ASN A 38 17.60 16.33 -1.13
C ASN A 38 16.78 17.60 -1.40
N ARG A 39 16.01 17.64 -2.49
CA ARG A 39 15.14 18.78 -2.83
C ARG A 39 14.11 19.10 -1.75
N TRP A 40 13.48 18.08 -1.15
CA TRP A 40 12.52 18.30 -0.06
C TRP A 40 13.16 18.85 1.21
N ILE A 41 14.47 18.71 1.38
CA ILE A 41 15.19 19.31 2.51
C ILE A 41 15.52 20.79 2.25
N ASP A 42 15.58 21.20 1.00
CA ASP A 42 15.70 22.62 0.60
C ASP A 42 14.34 23.34 0.52
N ASP A 43 13.23 22.60 0.60
CA ASP A 43 11.88 23.14 0.56
C ASP A 43 11.52 23.81 1.89
N GLU A 44 11.11 25.08 1.86
CA GLU A 44 10.79 25.86 3.06
C GLU A 44 9.63 25.26 3.87
N MET A 45 8.64 24.66 3.21
CA MET A 45 7.47 24.06 3.87
C MET A 45 7.77 22.67 4.46
N LEU A 46 8.87 22.04 4.04
CA LEU A 46 9.28 20.72 4.51
C LEU A 46 10.58 20.80 5.32
N GLY A 47 11.72 20.92 4.63
CA GLY A 47 13.03 21.03 5.25
C GLY A 47 13.19 22.28 6.11
N GLY A 48 12.65 23.43 5.68
CA GLY A 48 12.67 24.66 6.46
C GLY A 48 11.89 24.58 7.78
N VAL A 49 10.83 23.77 7.82
CA VAL A 49 10.08 23.48 9.05
C VAL A 49 10.84 22.48 9.92
N LEU A 50 11.30 21.37 9.33
CA LEU A 50 12.00 20.30 10.06
C LEU A 50 13.33 20.76 10.67
N THR A 51 14.06 21.65 9.99
CA THR A 51 15.37 22.13 10.46
C THR A 51 15.30 22.99 11.71
N ARG A 52 14.10 23.49 12.09
CA ARG A 52 13.85 24.16 13.38
C ARG A 52 13.89 23.18 14.57
N TYR A 53 13.68 21.89 14.31
CA TYR A 53 13.59 20.85 15.35
C TYR A 53 14.76 19.86 15.32
N MET A 54 15.46 19.74 14.19
CA MET A 54 16.59 18.82 14.03
C MET A 54 17.59 19.29 12.97
N PRO A 55 18.86 18.85 13.02
CA PRO A 55 19.83 19.10 11.97
C PRO A 55 19.36 18.57 10.61
N ARG A 56 19.88 19.17 9.54
CA ARG A 56 19.50 18.90 8.15
C ARG A 56 19.64 17.41 7.77
N GLU A 57 20.71 16.76 8.22
CA GLU A 57 20.98 15.34 7.97
C GLU A 57 19.90 14.47 8.63
N ARG A 58 19.50 14.83 9.86
CA ARG A 58 18.41 14.16 10.59
C ARG A 58 17.06 14.42 9.95
N ALA A 59 16.79 15.63 9.44
CA ALA A 59 15.56 15.93 8.72
C ALA A 59 15.40 15.06 7.47
N ARG A 60 16.49 14.85 6.71
CA ARG A 60 16.47 13.98 5.52
C ARG A 60 16.13 12.54 5.87
N MET A 61 16.80 12.01 6.90
CA MET A 61 16.49 10.66 7.40
C MET A 61 15.06 10.57 7.91
N TRP A 62 14.59 11.61 8.61
CA TRP A 62 13.23 11.67 9.11
C TRP A 62 12.20 11.57 7.96
N ILE A 63 12.33 12.36 6.90
CA ILE A 63 11.44 12.30 5.72
C ILE A 63 11.41 10.88 5.12
N LYS A 64 12.58 10.26 4.96
CA LYS A 64 12.70 8.92 4.39
C LYS A 64 12.05 7.86 5.30
N ASP A 65 12.42 7.83 6.57
CA ASP A 65 12.14 6.72 7.46
C ASP A 65 10.82 6.86 8.24
N VAL A 66 10.22 8.06 8.25
CA VAL A 66 8.91 8.32 8.88
C VAL A 66 7.79 8.41 7.82
N PRO A 67 7.56 9.51 7.08
CA PRO A 67 6.46 9.55 6.12
C PRO A 67 6.66 8.57 4.96
N MET A 68 7.81 8.57 4.28
CA MET A 68 7.96 7.81 3.04
C MET A 68 8.01 6.30 3.24
N LYS A 69 8.47 5.84 4.41
CA LYS A 69 8.32 4.44 4.83
C LYS A 69 6.86 4.02 4.95
N HIS A 70 5.97 4.94 5.34
CA HIS A 70 4.53 4.68 5.50
C HIS A 70 3.72 4.96 4.24
N TYR A 71 4.25 5.71 3.27
CA TYR A 71 3.50 6.29 2.16
C TYR A 71 2.63 5.28 1.39
N ASN A 72 3.22 4.21 0.85
CA ASN A 72 2.45 3.23 0.05
C ASN A 72 1.36 2.54 0.87
N ARG A 73 1.62 2.34 2.17
CA ARG A 73 0.67 1.74 3.10
C ARG A 73 -0.46 2.71 3.47
N ALA A 74 -0.11 3.97 3.74
CA ALA A 74 -1.07 5.03 3.98
C ALA A 74 -2.02 5.17 2.78
N ARG A 75 -1.49 5.07 1.55
CA ARG A 75 -2.30 5.09 0.34
C ARG A 75 -3.28 3.92 0.26
N SER A 76 -2.95 2.75 0.80
CA SER A 76 -3.88 1.61 0.90
C SER A 76 -4.86 1.69 2.09
N GLY A 77 -4.92 2.84 2.78
CA GLY A 77 -5.82 3.03 3.92
C GLY A 77 -5.33 2.41 5.23
N ILE A 78 -4.03 2.11 5.34
CA ILE A 78 -3.44 1.39 6.47
C ILE A 78 -2.46 2.28 7.24
N GLY A 79 -2.49 2.21 8.57
CA GLY A 79 -1.52 2.87 9.46
C GLY A 79 -1.88 4.31 9.86
N PRO A 80 -1.02 4.96 10.67
CA PRO A 80 -1.36 6.19 11.42
C PRO A 80 -1.50 7.47 10.57
N TYR A 81 -1.12 7.40 9.30
CA TYR A 81 -1.13 8.53 8.36
C TYR A 81 -2.03 8.27 7.14
N ALA A 82 -2.87 7.23 7.19
CA ALA A 82 -3.77 6.88 6.10
C ALA A 82 -4.74 8.02 5.74
N ASP A 83 -5.18 8.78 6.74
CA ASP A 83 -6.07 9.94 6.58
C ASP A 83 -5.39 11.16 5.95
N LEU A 84 -4.06 11.16 5.85
CA LEU A 84 -3.29 12.29 5.29
C LEU A 84 -3.06 12.15 3.78
N VAL A 85 -3.49 11.07 3.15
CA VAL A 85 -3.29 10.80 1.72
C VAL A 85 -4.34 11.50 0.86
N SER A 86 -3.87 12.17 -0.20
CA SER A 86 -4.74 12.83 -1.19
C SER A 86 -5.17 11.90 -2.32
N THR A 87 -4.35 10.89 -2.64
CA THR A 87 -4.61 9.93 -3.73
C THR A 87 -4.55 8.48 -3.23
N PRO A 88 -5.61 8.01 -2.53
CA PRO A 88 -5.69 6.63 -2.07
C PRO A 88 -5.61 5.62 -3.22
N LEU A 89 -4.96 4.52 -2.92
CA LEU A 89 -5.01 3.27 -3.66
C LEU A 89 -6.25 2.48 -3.21
N PRO A 90 -6.70 1.50 -4.02
CA PRO A 90 -7.79 0.62 -3.59
C PRO A 90 -7.48 -0.02 -2.23
N SER A 91 -8.47 0.07 -1.33
CA SER A 91 -8.43 -0.58 -0.02
C SER A 91 -8.58 -2.10 -0.17
N ALA A 92 -8.36 -2.86 0.90
CA ALA A 92 -8.62 -4.30 0.87
C ALA A 92 -10.08 -4.64 0.50
N TYR A 93 -11.05 -3.81 0.90
CA TYR A 93 -12.45 -3.95 0.49
C TYR A 93 -12.65 -3.74 -1.01
N ASP A 94 -11.95 -2.77 -1.61
CA ASP A 94 -12.03 -2.55 -3.06
C ASP A 94 -11.36 -3.68 -3.82
N ILE A 95 -10.18 -4.14 -3.36
CA ILE A 95 -9.49 -5.27 -3.96
C ILE A 95 -10.36 -6.53 -3.90
N ALA A 96 -11.01 -6.80 -2.75
CA ALA A 96 -11.93 -7.92 -2.59
C ALA A 96 -13.08 -7.84 -3.58
N ARG A 97 -13.77 -6.69 -3.66
CA ARG A 97 -14.93 -6.52 -4.55
C ARG A 97 -14.57 -6.60 -6.02
N ILE A 98 -13.48 -5.93 -6.44
CA ILE A 98 -13.00 -5.99 -7.84
C ILE A 98 -12.56 -7.41 -8.21
N ALA A 99 -11.90 -8.12 -7.29
CA ALA A 99 -11.36 -9.43 -7.58
C ALA A 99 -12.39 -10.56 -7.47
N LEU A 100 -13.34 -10.51 -6.54
CA LEU A 100 -14.21 -11.62 -6.17
C LEU A 100 -15.71 -11.36 -6.41
N GLY A 101 -16.14 -10.10 -6.41
CA GLY A 101 -17.55 -9.68 -6.57
C GLY A 101 -18.02 -8.77 -5.43
N GLU A 102 -19.10 -8.02 -5.65
CA GLU A 102 -19.59 -6.99 -4.72
C GLU A 102 -20.01 -7.53 -3.34
N ASP A 103 -20.42 -8.80 -3.26
CA ASP A 103 -20.86 -9.45 -2.02
C ASP A 103 -19.70 -9.81 -1.07
N TRP A 104 -18.45 -9.74 -1.55
CA TRP A 104 -17.28 -10.07 -0.75
C TRP A 104 -16.85 -8.91 0.14
N THR A 105 -16.72 -9.19 1.43
CA THR A 105 -16.23 -8.24 2.44
C THR A 105 -15.01 -8.76 3.19
N VAL A 106 -14.30 -7.86 3.88
CA VAL A 106 -13.08 -8.18 4.66
C VAL A 106 -13.46 -8.52 6.09
N LEU A 107 -12.92 -9.63 6.60
CA LEU A 107 -13.02 -9.97 8.02
C LEU A 107 -12.09 -9.07 8.85
N SER A 108 -12.68 -8.31 9.76
CA SER A 108 -11.96 -7.38 10.64
C SER A 108 -10.90 -8.09 11.48
N GLY A 109 -9.75 -7.43 11.71
CA GLY A 109 -8.64 -8.00 12.48
C GLY A 109 -7.78 -9.04 11.76
N THR A 110 -8.12 -9.41 10.52
CA THR A 110 -7.36 -10.41 9.75
C THR A 110 -6.30 -9.79 8.82
N LEU A 111 -6.27 -8.46 8.70
CA LEU A 111 -5.28 -7.76 7.88
C LEU A 111 -3.86 -8.05 8.38
N ARG A 112 -2.97 -8.44 7.47
CA ARG A 112 -1.53 -8.62 7.72
C ARG A 112 -0.74 -8.01 6.58
N GLU A 113 0.48 -7.59 6.90
CA GLU A 113 1.43 -7.00 5.94
C GLU A 113 2.52 -8.00 5.55
N LYS A 114 3.24 -7.66 4.46
CA LYS A 114 4.41 -8.39 3.94
C LYS A 114 4.16 -9.89 3.65
N PRO A 115 3.41 -10.23 2.59
CA PRO A 115 2.63 -9.33 1.74
C PRO A 115 1.29 -8.96 2.35
N ASN A 116 0.60 -8.00 1.75
CA ASN A 116 -0.75 -7.64 2.14
C ASN A 116 -1.67 -8.84 1.98
N ARG A 117 -2.36 -9.20 3.06
CA ARG A 117 -3.33 -10.29 3.08
C ARG A 117 -4.39 -10.10 4.15
N CYS A 118 -5.58 -10.62 3.92
CA CYS A 118 -6.67 -10.67 4.89
C CYS A 118 -7.63 -11.80 4.53
N GLN A 119 -8.42 -12.26 5.49
CA GLN A 119 -9.53 -13.15 5.19
C GLN A 119 -10.71 -12.33 4.68
N VAL A 120 -11.42 -12.89 3.70
CA VAL A 120 -12.61 -12.30 3.08
C VAL A 120 -13.73 -13.33 3.03
N THR A 121 -14.97 -12.87 3.01
CA THR A 121 -16.16 -13.72 2.99
C THR A 121 -17.29 -13.07 2.21
N ASP A 122 -18.15 -13.88 1.59
CA ASP A 122 -19.45 -13.48 1.05
C ASP A 122 -20.63 -13.90 1.97
N GLY A 123 -20.31 -14.39 3.17
CA GLY A 123 -21.26 -14.92 4.15
C GLY A 123 -21.49 -16.43 4.07
N GLN A 124 -21.11 -17.09 2.97
CA GLN A 124 -21.16 -18.55 2.83
C GLN A 124 -19.74 -19.13 2.83
N ASP A 125 -18.88 -18.57 2.00
CA ASP A 125 -17.50 -19.01 1.81
C ASP A 125 -16.51 -18.05 2.46
N GLN A 126 -15.32 -18.58 2.76
CA GLN A 126 -14.19 -17.80 3.27
C GLN A 126 -12.94 -18.08 2.43
N MET A 127 -12.18 -17.03 2.14
CA MET A 127 -10.92 -17.12 1.39
C MET A 127 -9.84 -16.26 2.03
N LEU A 128 -8.58 -16.61 1.78
CA LEU A 128 -7.45 -15.74 2.10
C LEU A 128 -7.09 -14.91 0.87
N LEU A 129 -7.44 -13.62 0.89
CA LEU A 129 -7.04 -12.67 -0.13
C LEU A 129 -5.59 -12.24 0.11
N ILE A 130 -4.72 -12.40 -0.88
CA ILE A 130 -3.31 -11.98 -0.86
C ILE A 130 -3.07 -11.08 -2.06
N TRP A 131 -2.60 -9.84 -1.88
CA TRP A 131 -2.45 -8.92 -3.00
C TRP A 131 -1.15 -8.13 -3.02
N GLY A 132 -0.77 -7.71 -4.22
CA GLY A 132 0.40 -6.87 -4.45
C GLY A 132 0.62 -6.57 -5.92
N ASN A 133 1.65 -5.78 -6.21
CA ASN A 133 2.07 -5.52 -7.58
C ASN A 133 2.75 -6.75 -8.22
N PRO A 134 2.94 -6.78 -9.55
CA PRO A 134 3.54 -7.93 -10.23
C PRO A 134 4.96 -8.28 -9.78
N ARG A 135 5.77 -7.28 -9.41
CA ARG A 135 7.15 -7.46 -8.96
C ARG A 135 7.23 -8.27 -7.66
N ASN A 136 6.13 -8.35 -6.91
CA ASN A 136 6.05 -9.06 -5.64
C ASN A 136 5.56 -10.52 -5.78
N LEU A 137 5.38 -11.06 -7.01
CA LEU A 137 4.81 -12.40 -7.22
C LEU A 137 5.42 -13.48 -6.30
N LYS A 138 6.74 -13.53 -6.19
CA LYS A 138 7.44 -14.50 -5.33
C LYS A 138 6.91 -14.47 -3.89
N SER A 139 6.78 -13.27 -3.31
CA SER A 139 6.30 -13.08 -1.94
C SER A 139 4.82 -13.43 -1.80
N LEU A 140 4.00 -13.15 -2.83
CA LEU A 140 2.57 -13.49 -2.84
C LEU A 140 2.38 -15.01 -2.87
N VAL A 141 3.10 -15.70 -3.75
CA VAL A 141 3.07 -17.16 -3.88
C VAL A 141 3.56 -17.83 -2.59
N TRP A 142 4.66 -17.33 -2.02
CA TRP A 142 5.18 -17.86 -0.76
C TRP A 142 4.18 -17.73 0.39
N ALA A 143 3.49 -16.58 0.49
CA ALA A 143 2.44 -16.40 1.50
C ALA A 143 1.25 -17.35 1.29
N GLY A 144 0.86 -17.60 0.03
CA GLY A 144 -0.19 -18.58 -0.30
C GLY A 144 0.20 -20.01 0.07
N LEU A 145 1.44 -20.40 -0.18
CA LEU A 145 1.95 -21.72 0.21
C LEU A 145 1.95 -21.90 1.73
N ASN A 146 2.47 -20.92 2.48
CA ASN A 146 2.44 -20.98 3.95
C ASN A 146 1.01 -21.06 4.49
N ALA A 147 0.09 -20.28 3.93
CA ALA A 147 -1.32 -20.33 4.33
C ALA A 147 -1.93 -21.73 4.17
N ARG A 148 -1.56 -22.45 3.10
CA ARG A 148 -2.02 -23.84 2.90
C ARG A 148 -1.41 -24.80 3.91
N VAL A 149 -0.12 -24.64 4.23
CA VAL A 149 0.57 -25.43 5.26
C VAL A 149 -0.08 -25.20 6.63
N ASP A 150 -0.45 -23.96 6.92
CA ASP A 150 -1.05 -23.54 8.18
C ASP A 150 -2.56 -23.87 8.28
N GLY A 151 -3.16 -24.47 7.25
CA GLY A 151 -4.58 -24.83 7.24
C GLY A 151 -5.53 -23.62 7.18
N LEU A 152 -5.06 -22.47 6.71
CA LEU A 152 -5.89 -21.27 6.52
C LEU A 152 -6.87 -21.45 5.33
N PRO A 153 -7.92 -20.61 5.24
CA PRO A 153 -8.83 -20.62 4.09
C PRO A 153 -8.09 -20.56 2.75
N SER A 154 -8.70 -21.15 1.72
CA SER A 154 -8.11 -21.26 0.38
C SER A 154 -7.58 -19.91 -0.13
N PRO A 155 -6.30 -19.80 -0.48
CA PRO A 155 -5.69 -18.54 -0.88
C PRO A 155 -6.04 -18.15 -2.32
N ILE A 156 -6.28 -16.87 -2.52
CA ILE A 156 -6.33 -16.23 -3.83
C ILE A 156 -5.30 -15.10 -3.92
N VAL A 157 -4.44 -15.18 -4.94
CA VAL A 157 -3.44 -14.17 -5.25
C VAL A 157 -4.04 -13.14 -6.20
N VAL A 158 -4.05 -11.88 -5.81
CA VAL A 158 -4.51 -10.77 -6.65
C VAL A 158 -3.33 -9.88 -7.03
N ILE A 159 -3.00 -9.89 -8.31
CA ILE A 159 -2.00 -8.99 -8.88
C ILE A 159 -2.71 -7.69 -9.24
N SER A 160 -2.40 -6.62 -8.49
CA SER A 160 -3.00 -5.31 -8.67
C SER A 160 -2.10 -4.43 -9.54
N LEU A 161 -2.65 -4.00 -10.67
CA LEU A 161 -2.06 -3.00 -11.56
C LEU A 161 -2.72 -1.64 -11.33
N LEU A 162 -1.95 -0.57 -11.46
CA LEU A 162 -2.48 0.78 -11.59
C LEU A 162 -2.82 1.09 -13.04
N GLN A 163 -3.75 2.00 -13.27
CA GLN A 163 -4.11 2.46 -14.61
C GLN A 163 -2.86 2.96 -15.35
N GLY A 164 -2.62 2.41 -16.54
CA GLY A 164 -1.42 2.68 -17.35
C GLY A 164 -0.35 1.60 -17.22
N GLU A 165 -0.33 0.84 -16.13
CA GLU A 165 0.50 -0.36 -16.03
C GLU A 165 -0.13 -1.49 -16.86
N ARG A 166 0.72 -2.28 -17.51
CA ARG A 166 0.30 -3.45 -18.28
C ARG A 166 1.29 -4.57 -18.03
N LEU A 167 0.76 -5.78 -17.89
CA LEU A 167 1.54 -6.99 -18.05
C LEU A 167 1.53 -7.40 -19.51
N THR A 168 2.70 -7.77 -20.02
CA THR A 168 2.82 -8.49 -21.28
C THR A 168 2.11 -9.85 -21.18
N GLU A 169 1.72 -10.40 -22.32
CA GLU A 169 1.08 -11.72 -22.36
C GLU A 169 2.01 -12.84 -21.85
N SER A 170 3.33 -12.70 -22.03
CA SER A 170 4.31 -13.63 -21.45
C SER A 170 4.35 -13.55 -19.93
N GLU A 171 4.32 -12.36 -19.34
CA GLU A 171 4.25 -12.18 -17.88
C GLU A 171 2.95 -12.73 -17.30
N LYS A 172 1.79 -12.46 -17.92
CA LYS A 172 0.51 -13.02 -17.48
C LYS A 172 0.54 -14.55 -17.47
N ARG A 173 1.02 -15.16 -18.56
CA ARG A 173 1.17 -16.63 -18.64
C ARG A 173 2.15 -17.17 -17.60
N ARG A 174 3.27 -16.49 -17.37
CA ARG A 174 4.24 -16.85 -16.32
C ARG A 174 3.59 -16.84 -14.94
N HIS A 175 2.88 -15.77 -14.59
CA HIS A 175 2.21 -15.63 -13.30
C HIS A 175 1.15 -16.71 -13.10
N GLN A 176 0.31 -16.94 -14.11
CA GLN A 176 -0.69 -18.02 -14.09
C GLN A 176 -0.03 -19.38 -13.83
N LYS A 177 1.04 -19.70 -14.58
CA LYS A 177 1.68 -21.02 -14.48
C LYS A 177 2.36 -21.24 -13.12
N VAL A 178 2.99 -20.20 -12.57
CA VAL A 178 3.62 -20.27 -11.24
C VAL A 178 2.56 -20.50 -10.15
N CYS A 179 1.45 -19.77 -10.18
CA CYS A 179 0.38 -19.95 -9.21
C CYS A 179 -0.30 -21.32 -9.35
N GLU A 180 -0.57 -21.77 -10.59
CA GLU A 180 -1.12 -23.10 -10.87
C GLU A 180 -0.23 -24.22 -10.29
N LEU A 181 1.09 -24.16 -10.53
CA LEU A 181 2.05 -25.12 -9.98
C LEU A 181 2.09 -25.10 -8.44
N ALA A 182 1.81 -23.95 -7.82
CA ALA A 182 1.70 -23.80 -6.38
C ALA A 182 0.31 -24.19 -5.82
N GLY A 183 -0.64 -24.57 -6.68
CA GLY A 183 -2.03 -24.83 -6.30
C GLY A 183 -2.75 -23.60 -5.75
N LEU A 184 -2.45 -22.42 -6.32
CA LEU A 184 -3.01 -21.13 -5.91
C LEU A 184 -3.88 -20.56 -7.04
N ASN A 185 -5.03 -20.00 -6.69
CA ASN A 185 -5.81 -19.18 -7.62
C ASN A 185 -5.13 -17.83 -7.81
N VAL A 186 -5.14 -17.30 -9.04
CA VAL A 186 -4.62 -15.96 -9.33
C VAL A 186 -5.60 -15.17 -10.17
N ARG A 187 -5.74 -13.88 -9.84
CA ARG A 187 -6.47 -12.89 -10.63
C ARG A 187 -5.58 -11.68 -10.86
N VAL A 188 -5.71 -11.06 -12.03
CA VAL A 188 -5.07 -9.79 -12.35
C VAL A 188 -6.17 -8.74 -12.42
N ILE A 189 -6.03 -7.67 -11.65
CA ILE A 189 -6.97 -6.56 -11.66
C ILE A 189 -6.24 -5.27 -12.05
N THR A 190 -6.97 -4.37 -12.69
CA THR A 190 -6.49 -3.01 -12.97
C THR A 190 -7.36 -2.05 -12.19
N SER A 191 -6.71 -1.17 -11.43
CA SER A 191 -7.37 -0.22 -10.55
C SER A 191 -6.93 1.20 -10.85
N ARG A 192 -7.76 2.17 -10.48
CA ARG A 192 -7.44 3.59 -10.59
C ARG A 192 -7.10 4.11 -9.20
N ALA A 193 -6.05 4.91 -9.09
CA ALA A 193 -5.88 5.75 -7.91
C ALA A 193 -6.98 6.81 -7.96
N ALA A 194 -7.84 6.84 -6.95
CA ALA A 194 -8.90 7.83 -6.87
C ALA A 194 -8.37 9.04 -6.08
N ARG A 195 -8.71 10.27 -6.49
CA ARG A 195 -8.51 11.42 -5.60
C ARG A 195 -9.56 11.35 -4.50
N THR A 196 -9.15 11.56 -3.25
CA THR A 196 -10.07 11.58 -2.12
C THR A 196 -11.13 12.67 -2.36
N THR A 197 -12.40 12.27 -2.39
CA THR A 197 -13.54 13.19 -2.40
C THR A 197 -14.10 13.24 -0.98
N PRO A 198 -14.73 14.33 -0.50
CA PRO A 198 -15.27 14.41 0.87
C PRO A 198 -16.21 13.25 1.26
N ALA A 199 -16.82 12.57 0.28
CA ALA A 199 -17.65 11.40 0.47
C ALA A 199 -16.91 10.10 0.89
N ASP A 200 -15.59 10.00 0.68
CA ASP A 200 -14.80 8.79 1.02
C ASP A 200 -14.38 8.73 2.50
N LEU A 201 -14.63 9.78 3.28
CA LEU A 201 -14.25 9.90 4.70
C LEU A 201 -15.01 8.94 5.65
N GLY A 202 -15.96 8.14 5.13
CA GLY A 202 -16.76 7.18 5.89
C GLY A 202 -16.31 5.72 5.79
N ARG A 203 -15.24 5.39 5.03
CA ARG A 203 -14.78 4.00 4.90
C ARG A 203 -14.08 3.53 6.18
N PRO A 204 -14.41 2.34 6.72
CA PRO A 204 -13.78 1.83 7.93
C PRO A 204 -12.27 1.63 7.69
N SER A 205 -11.44 2.31 8.50
CA SER A 205 -10.00 2.11 8.48
C SER A 205 -9.67 0.71 8.96
N LEU A 206 -8.95 -0.08 8.15
CA LEU A 206 -8.43 -1.35 8.62
C LEU A 206 -7.21 -1.08 9.51
N ARG A 207 -7.33 -1.42 10.79
CA ARG A 207 -6.18 -1.44 11.70
C ARG A 207 -5.49 -2.79 11.56
N LEU A 208 -4.16 -2.76 11.62
CA LEU A 208 -3.40 -3.98 11.87
C LEU A 208 -3.75 -4.49 13.28
N PRO A 209 -3.72 -5.80 13.50
CA PRO A 209 -3.74 -6.33 14.86
C PRO A 209 -2.59 -5.70 15.66
N GLU A 210 -2.87 -5.34 16.90
CA GLU A 210 -1.82 -4.99 17.85
C GLU A 210 -0.96 -6.26 18.08
N SER A 211 0.35 -6.10 17.93
CA SER A 211 1.35 -7.17 18.04
C SER A 211 1.69 -7.48 19.48
#